data_AF-A0A1M6PSW0-F1
#
_entry.id   AF-A0A1M6PSW0-F1
#
_cell.length_a   1.000
_cell.length_b   1.000
_cell.length_c   1.000
_cell.angle_alpha   90.00
_cell.angle_beta   90.00
_cell.angle_gamma   90.00
#
_symmetry.space_group_name_H-M   'P 1'
#
loop_
_entity.id
_entity.type
_entity.pdbx_description
1 polymer ?
#
loop_
_entity_poly.entity_id
_entity_poly.type
_entity_poly.pdbx_seq_one_letter_code
_entity_poly.pdbx_strand_id
1 'polypeptide(L)'
;MTYRTPLGRLHNSRIKKIKIEAWAFVPSAKTPVALITVIDPAEASDKSLLWESLDLNVAVKGEFGKWVKVSKDITVPAEATFNSRLSIYLWRNGPVPGPTYLDDIVIRREP
;
A
#
# COMPACT_ATOMS: atom_id res chain seq x y z
N MET A 1 -6.44 -2.24 -9.40
CA MET A 1 -6.24 -0.79 -9.24
C MET A 1 -4.82 -0.57 -8.74
N THR A 2 -4.09 0.33 -9.37
CA THR A 2 -2.73 0.71 -8.98
C THR A 2 -2.70 2.22 -8.86
N TYR A 3 -2.40 2.72 -7.66
CA TYR A 3 -2.09 4.13 -7.45
C TYR A 3 -0.59 4.36 -7.60
N ARG A 4 -0.19 5.45 -8.27
CA ARG A 4 1.21 5.76 -8.54
C ARG A 4 1.43 7.27 -8.56
N THR A 5 2.41 7.75 -7.80
CA THR A 5 2.76 9.18 -7.74
C THR A 5 4.25 9.35 -7.37
N PRO A 6 4.94 10.40 -7.85
CA PRO A 6 6.20 10.81 -7.23
C PRO A 6 5.94 11.29 -5.79
N LEU A 7 6.89 11.04 -4.89
CA LEU A 7 6.80 11.46 -3.48
C LEU A 7 6.67 12.98 -3.34
N GLY A 8 7.35 13.75 -4.19
CA GLY A 8 7.30 15.20 -4.21
C GLY A 8 5.94 15.81 -4.53
N ARG A 9 5.03 15.03 -5.14
CA ARG A 9 3.64 15.46 -5.37
C ARG A 9 2.77 15.32 -4.11
N LEU A 10 3.18 14.49 -3.15
CA LEU A 10 2.50 14.37 -1.86
C LEU A 10 2.86 15.51 -0.91
N HIS A 11 4.10 16.01 -0.98
CA HIS A 11 4.57 17.14 -0.18
C HIS A 11 5.81 17.80 -0.79
N ASN A 12 5.97 19.12 -0.60
CA ASN A 12 7.10 19.90 -1.12
C ASN A 12 8.42 19.72 -0.34
N SER A 13 8.43 18.86 0.68
CA SER A 13 9.59 18.58 1.52
C SER A 13 9.78 17.08 1.64
N ARG A 14 10.99 16.65 2.03
CA ARG A 14 11.30 15.23 2.23
C ARG A 14 10.31 14.58 3.20
N ILE A 15 9.71 13.48 2.75
CA ILE A 15 8.79 12.66 3.54
C ILE A 15 9.61 11.54 4.19
N LYS A 16 9.51 11.41 5.51
CA LYS A 16 10.20 10.36 6.28
C LYS A 16 9.30 9.18 6.61
N LYS A 17 8.00 9.46 6.79
CA LYS A 17 6.99 8.49 7.15
C LYS A 17 5.69 8.76 6.41
N ILE A 18 5.03 7.69 6.00
CA ILE A 18 3.73 7.73 5.34
C ILE A 18 2.81 6.78 6.06
N LYS A 19 1.60 7.22 6.36
CA LYS A 19 0.50 6.38 6.80
C LYS A 19 -0.47 6.16 5.65
N ILE A 20 -0.80 4.91 5.39
CA ILE A 20 -1.80 4.49 4.42
C ILE A 20 -2.99 3.97 5.19
N GLU A 21 -4.16 4.55 4.96
CA GLU A 21 -5.45 4.07 5.48
C GLU A 21 -6.37 3.75 4.31
N ALA A 22 -7.22 2.75 4.45
CA ALA A 22 -8.24 2.43 3.46
C ALA A 22 -9.39 1.63 4.11
N TRP A 23 -10.54 1.60 3.45
CA TRP A 23 -11.55 0.59 3.71
C TRP A 23 -11.28 -0.63 2.84
N ALA A 24 -11.30 -1.83 3.44
CA ALA A 24 -11.08 -3.09 2.75
C ALA A 24 -12.30 -4.00 2.90
N PHE A 25 -12.72 -4.62 1.79
CA PHE A 25 -13.70 -5.70 1.79
C PHE A 25 -13.01 -6.99 1.34
N VAL A 26 -12.83 -7.91 2.27
CA VAL A 26 -12.27 -9.24 2.01
C VAL A 26 -13.38 -10.28 2.18
N PRO A 27 -13.78 -11.01 1.12
CA PRO A 27 -14.97 -11.86 1.17
C PRO A 27 -14.80 -13.10 2.05
N SER A 28 -13.59 -13.65 2.16
CA SER A 28 -13.29 -14.79 3.02
C SER A 28 -11.79 -14.93 3.30
N ALA A 29 -11.44 -15.64 4.37
CA ALA A 29 -10.06 -16.00 4.72
C ALA A 29 -9.31 -16.81 3.64
N LYS A 30 -10.05 -17.41 2.69
CA LYS A 30 -9.48 -18.17 1.58
C LYS A 30 -8.97 -17.28 0.44
N THR A 31 -8.97 -15.96 0.64
CA THR A 31 -8.54 -14.95 -0.34
C THR A 31 -7.17 -14.40 0.02
N PRO A 32 -6.05 -15.04 -0.34
CA PRO A 32 -4.71 -14.52 -0.11
C PRO A 32 -4.47 -13.24 -0.90
N VAL A 33 -4.67 -12.10 -0.24
CA VAL A 33 -4.56 -10.77 -0.83
C VAL A 33 -3.79 -9.85 0.10
N ALA A 34 -2.88 -9.08 -0.50
CA ALA A 34 -2.06 -8.11 0.20
C ALA A 34 -2.17 -6.73 -0.44
N LEU A 35 -2.09 -5.68 0.37
CA LEU A 35 -1.84 -4.33 -0.11
C LEU A 35 -0.33 -4.13 -0.18
N ILE A 36 0.20 -3.99 -1.38
CA ILE A 36 1.63 -3.78 -1.61
C ILE A 36 1.90 -2.29 -1.71
N THR A 37 2.95 -1.85 -1.02
CA THR A 37 3.51 -0.51 -1.12
C THR A 37 4.95 -0.61 -1.59
N VAL A 38 5.27 0.12 -2.66
CA VAL A 38 6.58 0.14 -3.29
C VAL A 38 7.08 1.57 -3.39
N ILE A 39 8.36 1.78 -3.10
CA ILE A 39 9.06 3.03 -3.44
C ILE A 39 10.19 2.68 -4.39
N ASP A 40 10.08 3.13 -5.64
CA ASP A 40 11.15 2.99 -6.63
C ASP A 40 12.07 4.22 -6.60
N PRO A 41 13.34 4.08 -6.99
CA PRO A 41 14.18 5.22 -7.29
C PRO A 41 13.60 6.05 -8.45
N ALA A 42 14.07 7.30 -8.60
CA ALA A 42 13.64 8.18 -9.68
C ALA A 42 14.08 7.66 -11.06
N GLU A 43 15.31 7.15 -11.12
CA GLU A 43 15.87 6.49 -12.29
C GLU A 43 15.37 5.05 -12.39
N ALA A 44 15.23 4.53 -13.62
CA ALA A 44 14.84 3.15 -13.83
C ALA A 44 15.86 2.19 -13.19
N SER A 45 15.37 1.28 -12.36
CA SER A 45 16.18 0.27 -11.69
C SER A 45 15.36 -1.00 -11.50
N ASP A 46 16.03 -2.15 -11.52
CA ASP A 46 15.42 -3.44 -11.18
C ASP A 46 15.21 -3.62 -9.67
N LYS A 47 15.71 -2.69 -8.85
CA LYS A 47 15.61 -2.72 -7.39
C LYS A 47 14.77 -1.56 -6.89
N SER A 48 13.68 -1.88 -6.20
CA SER A 48 12.92 -0.90 -5.41
C SER A 48 13.70 -0.52 -4.14
N LEU A 49 13.59 0.73 -3.71
CA LEU A 49 14.13 1.21 -2.43
C LEU A 49 13.34 0.63 -1.24
N LEU A 50 12.05 0.37 -1.45
CA LEU A 50 11.16 -0.25 -0.48
C LEU A 50 10.15 -1.13 -1.19
N TRP A 51 9.91 -2.30 -0.62
CA TRP A 51 8.79 -3.18 -0.96
C TRP A 51 8.23 -3.75 0.32
N GLU A 52 6.99 -3.38 0.66
CA GLU A 52 6.33 -3.94 1.82
C GLU A 52 4.91 -4.39 1.52
N SER A 53 4.48 -5.45 2.19
CA SER A 53 3.12 -5.98 2.11
C SER A 53 2.33 -5.69 3.39
N LEU A 54 1.02 -5.56 3.25
CA LEU A 54 0.05 -5.70 4.33
C LEU A 54 -0.84 -6.88 3.98
N ASP A 55 -0.76 -7.98 4.73
CA ASP A 55 -1.71 -9.08 4.58
C ASP A 55 -3.10 -8.62 5.01
N LEU A 56 -4.04 -8.54 4.06
CA LEU A 56 -5.37 -8.05 4.35
C LEU A 56 -6.22 -9.08 5.10
N ASN A 57 -5.95 -10.39 5.00
CA ASN A 57 -6.65 -11.39 5.81
C ASN A 57 -6.34 -11.20 7.30
N VAL A 58 -5.09 -10.85 7.61
CA VAL A 58 -4.67 -10.51 8.97
C VAL A 58 -5.20 -9.14 9.38
N ALA A 59 -5.10 -8.13 8.50
CA ALA A 59 -5.48 -6.76 8.81
C ALA A 59 -6.98 -6.59 9.09
N VAL A 60 -7.86 -7.38 8.45
CA VAL A 60 -9.31 -7.37 8.74
C VAL A 60 -9.67 -8.15 10.00
N LYS A 61 -8.72 -8.78 10.70
CA LYS A 61 -8.91 -9.42 12.02
C LYS A 61 -10.09 -10.40 12.10
N GLY A 62 -10.33 -11.15 11.02
CA GLY A 62 -11.43 -12.12 10.94
C GLY A 62 -12.78 -11.53 10.53
N GLU A 63 -12.89 -10.22 10.35
CA GLU A 63 -14.11 -9.52 9.95
C GLU A 63 -14.35 -9.58 8.42
N PHE A 64 -14.43 -10.81 7.89
CA PHE A 64 -14.69 -11.07 6.47
C PHE A 64 -16.13 -10.71 6.05
N GLY A 65 -16.32 -10.43 4.76
CA GLY A 65 -17.64 -10.20 4.15
C GLY A 65 -18.27 -8.84 4.48
N LYS A 66 -17.48 -7.90 5.04
CA LYS A 66 -17.88 -6.51 5.29
C LYS A 66 -16.69 -5.57 5.15
N TRP A 67 -16.98 -4.28 5.14
CA TRP A 67 -15.95 -3.23 5.05
C TRP A 67 -15.27 -3.04 6.41
N VAL A 68 -13.95 -3.10 6.42
CA VAL A 68 -13.11 -2.91 7.61
C VAL A 68 -12.03 -1.88 7.30
N LYS A 69 -11.85 -0.92 8.21
CA LYS A 69 -10.78 0.07 8.07
C LYS A 69 -9.43 -0.57 8.39
N VAL A 70 -8.50 -0.51 7.45
CA VAL A 70 -7.12 -1.00 7.60
C VAL A 70 -6.14 0.17 7.55
N SER A 71 -5.00 0.01 8.20
CA SER A 71 -3.95 1.04 8.27
C SER A 71 -2.57 0.40 8.24
N LYS A 72 -1.61 1.12 7.67
CA LYS A 72 -0.20 0.75 7.68
C LYS A 72 0.70 1.98 7.69
N ASP A 73 1.71 1.95 8.54
CA ASP A 73 2.78 2.95 8.58
C ASP A 73 3.98 2.45 7.77
N ILE A 74 4.55 3.36 6.99
CA ILE A 74 5.68 3.11 6.07
C ILE A 74 6.80 4.08 6.45
N THR A 75 7.99 3.54 6.69
CA THR A 75 9.20 4.36 6.81
C THR A 75 9.81 4.54 5.44
N VAL A 76 9.91 5.78 4.98
CA VAL A 76 10.48 6.11 3.68
C VAL A 76 12.01 5.97 3.76
N PRO A 77 12.66 5.18 2.89
CA PRO A 77 14.11 5.01 2.88
C PRO A 77 14.84 6.34 2.72
N ALA A 78 16.03 6.44 3.29
CA ALA A 78 16.79 7.68 3.27
C ALA A 78 17.22 8.08 1.83
N GLU A 79 17.41 7.09 0.98
CA GLU A 79 17.83 7.21 -0.41
C GLU A 79 16.70 7.71 -1.31
N ALA A 80 15.45 7.68 -0.83
CA ALA A 80 14.30 8.15 -1.60
C ALA A 80 14.38 9.66 -1.82
N THR A 81 14.15 10.07 -3.05
CA THR A 81 14.22 11.47 -3.48
C THR A 81 12.83 12.03 -3.75
N PHE A 82 12.75 13.33 -4.07
CA PHE A 82 11.52 13.98 -4.49
C PHE A 82 10.86 13.27 -5.70
N ASN A 83 11.66 12.72 -6.61
CA ASN A 83 11.18 12.03 -7.82
C ASN A 83 11.04 10.52 -7.62
N SER A 84 11.44 9.96 -6.47
CA SER A 84 11.15 8.56 -6.14
C SER A 84 9.64 8.32 -6.19
N ARG A 85 9.27 7.13 -6.67
CA ARG A 85 7.90 6.84 -7.07
C ARG A 85 7.24 5.90 -6.08
N LEU A 86 6.20 6.38 -5.42
CA LEU A 86 5.31 5.58 -4.60
C LEU A 86 4.31 4.85 -5.50
N SER A 87 4.22 3.53 -5.36
CA SER A 87 3.16 2.72 -5.95
C SER A 87 2.43 1.94 -4.87
N ILE A 88 1.10 1.93 -4.92
CA ILE A 88 0.24 1.17 -4.01
C ILE A 88 -0.75 0.35 -4.84
N TYR A 89 -0.83 -0.95 -4.60
CA TYR A 89 -1.73 -1.83 -5.35
C TYR A 89 -2.09 -3.09 -4.57
N LEU A 90 -3.24 -3.67 -4.92
CA LEU A 90 -3.61 -5.00 -4.46
C LEU A 90 -2.82 -6.06 -5.21
N TRP A 91 -2.18 -6.96 -4.47
CA TRP A 91 -1.54 -8.15 -4.98
C TRP A 91 -2.28 -9.38 -4.49
N ARG A 92 -2.45 -10.37 -5.37
CA ARG A 92 -3.05 -11.65 -5.04
C ARG A 92 -1.97 -12.72 -5.04
N ASN A 93 -1.89 -13.49 -3.96
CA ASN A 93 -0.92 -14.57 -3.83
C ASN A 93 -1.60 -15.92 -4.03
N GLY A 94 -1.90 -16.26 -5.27
CA GLY A 94 -2.47 -17.56 -5.66
C GLY A 94 -3.86 -17.49 -6.29
N PRO A 95 -4.41 -18.65 -6.72
CA PRO A 95 -5.75 -18.75 -7.29
C PRO A 95 -6.81 -18.61 -6.19
N VAL A 96 -7.81 -17.75 -6.42
CA VAL A 96 -8.82 -17.40 -5.40
C VAL A 96 -10.23 -17.33 -5.97
N PRO A 97 -11.24 -17.87 -5.26
CA PRO A 97 -12.64 -17.53 -5.49
C PRO A 97 -12.98 -16.15 -4.88
N GLY A 98 -13.26 -15.18 -5.75
CA GLY A 98 -13.96 -13.94 -5.37
C GLY A 98 -13.13 -12.64 -5.45
N PRO A 99 -13.81 -11.48 -5.57
CA PRO A 99 -13.17 -10.18 -5.61
C PRO A 99 -12.89 -9.62 -4.20
N THR A 100 -11.69 -9.06 -4.00
CA THR A 100 -11.38 -8.15 -2.88
C THR A 100 -11.45 -6.72 -3.37
N TYR A 101 -12.00 -5.84 -2.54
CA TYR A 101 -12.13 -4.42 -2.85
C TYR A 101 -11.38 -3.56 -1.84
N LEU A 102 -10.89 -2.43 -2.32
CA LEU A 102 -10.39 -1.34 -1.50
C LEU A 102 -11.13 -0.08 -1.91
N ASP A 103 -11.46 0.75 -0.93
CA ASP A 103 -12.08 2.05 -1.13
C ASP A 103 -11.49 3.08 -0.17
N ASP A 104 -11.72 4.37 -0.45
CA ASP A 104 -11.35 5.51 0.41
C ASP A 104 -9.87 5.46 0.85
N ILE A 105 -8.97 5.19 -0.10
CA ILE A 105 -7.54 5.17 0.17
C ILE A 105 -7.08 6.59 0.52
N VAL A 106 -6.55 6.74 1.73
CA VAL A 106 -5.95 7.98 2.23
C VAL A 106 -4.46 7.76 2.49
N ILE A 107 -3.64 8.66 1.96
CA ILE A 107 -2.19 8.66 2.14
C ILE A 107 -1.84 9.94 2.88
N ARG A 108 -1.29 9.81 4.09
CA ARG A 108 -0.87 10.95 4.91
C ARG A 108 0.62 10.87 5.20
N ARG A 109 1.27 12.01 5.26
CA ARG A 109 2.59 12.10 5.89
C ARG A 109 2.44 12.04 7.41
N GLU A 110 3.35 11.35 8.07
CA GLU A 110 3.53 11.48 9.53
C GLU A 110 4.72 12.40 9.86
N PRO A 111 4.72 13.03 11.06
CA PRO A 111 5.80 13.89 11.53
C PRO A 111 7.19 13.25 11.49
#